data_AF-A0A6N6ZUK1-F1
#
_entry.id   AF-A0A6N6ZUK1-F1
#
_cell.length_a   1.000
_cell.length_b   1.000
_cell.length_c   1.000
_cell.angle_alpha   90.00
_cell.angle_beta   90.00
_cell.angle_gamma   90.00
#
_symmetry.space_group_name_H-M   'P 1'
#
loop_
_entity.id
_entity.type
_entity.pdbx_description
1 polymer ?
#
loop_
_entity_poly.entity_id
_entity_poly.type
_entity_poly.pdbx_seq_one_letter_code
_entity_poly.pdbx_strand_id
1 'polypeptide(L)' 'MKKWFGGLLAGLLFSLSAWAAVDINTATQSELEAVKGIGPAKAKAIVEHRQKSGPFKSVDDLPAAKK' A
#
# COMPACT_ATOMS: atom_id res chain seq x y z
N MET A 1 -27.73 36.41 20.37
CA MET A 1 -28.19 35.39 19.41
C MET A 1 -26.98 34.80 18.70
N LYS A 2 -26.99 33.47 18.47
CA LYS A 2 -26.11 32.70 17.58
C LYS A 2 -24.61 32.60 17.99
N LYS A 3 -24.25 31.91 19.08
CA LYS A 3 -23.73 30.51 19.06
C LYS A 3 -23.76 29.92 17.63
N TRP A 4 -22.67 29.28 17.16
CA TRP A 4 -22.57 28.34 15.99
C TRP A 4 -21.42 28.57 14.97
N PHE A 5 -20.35 29.33 15.27
CA PHE A 5 -19.23 29.49 14.31
C PHE A 5 -17.87 28.90 14.74
N GLY A 6 -17.77 28.28 15.92
CA GLY A 6 -16.51 27.74 16.45
C GLY A 6 -16.16 26.31 16.02
N GLY A 7 -16.81 25.76 14.97
CA GLY A 7 -16.72 24.34 14.62
C GLY A 7 -16.03 24.01 13.29
N LEU A 8 -15.62 25.01 12.50
CA LEU A 8 -15.15 24.74 11.13
C LEU A 8 -13.63 24.54 11.00
N LEU A 9 -12.83 24.93 12.01
CA LEU A 9 -11.36 24.83 11.95
C LEU A 9 -10.80 23.52 12.51
N ALA A 10 -11.62 22.73 13.22
CA ALA A 10 -11.19 21.48 13.86
C ALA A 10 -11.32 20.23 12.95
N GLY A 11 -11.94 20.35 11.77
CA GLY A 11 -12.17 19.23 10.85
C GLY A 11 -11.12 19.04 9.75
N LEU A 12 -10.26 20.04 9.49
CA LEU A 12 -9.38 20.07 8.32
C LEU A 12 -8.02 19.35 8.49
N LEU A 13 -7.74 18.81 9.68
CA LEU A 13 -6.50 18.07 9.95
C LEU A 13 -6.68 16.55 9.95
N PHE A 14 -7.90 16.06 9.78
CA PHE A 14 -8.16 14.62 9.76
C PHE A 14 -8.15 14.09 8.32
N SER A 15 -7.04 13.44 7.98
CA SER A 15 -6.91 12.47 6.89
C SER A 15 -6.62 13.02 5.48
N LEU A 16 -5.40 13.53 5.30
CA LEU A 16 -4.67 13.34 4.04
C LEU A 16 -4.08 11.91 4.04
N SER A 17 -4.93 10.90 3.85
CA SER A 17 -4.44 9.55 3.55
C SER A 17 -3.87 9.56 2.14
N ALA A 18 -2.58 9.90 2.01
CA ALA A 18 -1.87 9.74 0.75
C ALA A 18 -1.77 8.23 0.46
N TRP A 19 -2.51 7.76 -0.53
CA TRP A 19 -2.33 6.41 -1.07
C TRP A 19 -0.99 6.37 -1.81
N ALA A 20 0.06 5.95 -1.12
CA ALA A 20 1.32 5.57 -1.75
C ALA A 20 1.09 4.28 -2.53
N ALA A 21 1.04 4.38 -3.86
CA ALA A 21 1.07 3.22 -4.73
C ALA A 21 2.50 2.67 -4.76
N VAL A 22 2.63 1.36 -4.55
CA VAL A 22 3.91 0.66 -4.60
C VAL A 22 3.96 -0.14 -5.90
N ASP A 23 4.96 0.12 -6.74
CA ASP A 23 5.16 -0.64 -7.98
C ASP A 23 5.83 -1.98 -7.67
N ILE A 24 5.12 -3.08 -7.94
CA ILE A 24 5.60 -4.41 -7.61
C ILE A 24 6.85 -4.85 -8.40
N ASN A 25 7.06 -4.31 -9.59
CA ASN A 25 8.19 -4.72 -10.43
C ASN A 25 9.50 -4.07 -9.98
N THR A 26 9.43 -2.95 -9.25
CA THR A 26 10.60 -2.15 -8.87
C THR A 26 10.78 -2.02 -7.36
N ALA A 27 9.71 -2.11 -6.56
CA ALA A 27 9.75 -1.91 -5.12
C ALA A 27 10.71 -2.86 -4.40
N THR A 28 11.37 -2.36 -3.37
CA THR A 28 12.15 -3.15 -2.43
C THR A 28 11.26 -4.03 -1.57
N GLN A 29 11.85 -5.02 -0.90
CA GLN A 29 11.11 -5.87 0.02
C GLN A 29 10.42 -5.04 1.12
N SER A 30 11.12 -4.05 1.70
CA SER A 30 10.56 -3.20 2.75
C SER A 30 9.39 -2.33 2.27
N GLU A 31 9.42 -1.86 1.03
CA GLU A 31 8.31 -1.09 0.44
C GLU A 31 7.10 -1.98 0.18
N LEU A 32 7.32 -3.23 -0.25
CA LEU A 32 6.25 -4.22 -0.38
C LEU A 32 5.64 -4.57 0.98
N GLU A 33 6.44 -4.70 2.04
CA GLU A 33 5.96 -4.96 3.41
C GLU A 33 5.14 -3.80 4.00
N ALA A 34 5.34 -2.57 3.51
CA ALA A 34 4.51 -1.43 3.88
C ALA A 34 3.09 -1.51 3.30
N VAL A 35 2.87 -2.36 2.29
CA VAL A 35 1.54 -2.61 1.72
C VAL A 35 0.73 -3.48 2.67
N LYS A 36 -0.40 -2.96 3.14
CA LYS A 36 -1.33 -3.68 4.02
C LYS A 36 -1.69 -5.05 3.45
N GLY A 37 -1.34 -6.12 4.18
CA GLY A 37 -1.63 -7.51 3.79
C GLY A 37 -0.47 -8.24 3.12
N ILE A 38 0.63 -7.56 2.83
CA ILE A 38 1.89 -8.15 2.38
C ILE A 38 2.84 -8.22 3.58
N GLY A 39 3.04 -9.43 4.11
CA GLY A 39 4.04 -9.68 5.15
C GLY A 39 5.40 -10.08 4.56
N PRO A 40 6.44 -10.24 5.40
CA PRO A 40 7.81 -10.51 4.95
C PRO A 40 7.95 -11.72 4.03
N ALA A 41 7.21 -12.80 4.32
CA ALA A 41 7.21 -14.00 3.49
C ALA A 41 6.67 -13.74 2.06
N LYS A 42 5.61 -12.93 1.93
CA LYS A 42 5.02 -12.59 0.62
C LYS A 42 5.89 -11.59 -0.13
N ALA A 43 6.40 -10.57 0.56
CA ALA A 43 7.32 -9.60 -0.04
C ALA A 43 8.56 -10.30 -0.62
N LYS A 44 9.16 -11.24 0.13
CA LYS A 44 10.26 -12.07 -0.35
C LYS A 44 9.87 -12.91 -1.57
N ALA A 45 8.71 -13.57 -1.53
CA ALA A 45 8.23 -14.38 -2.65
C ALA A 45 8.01 -13.55 -3.93
N ILE A 46 7.51 -12.33 -3.81
CA ILE A 46 7.34 -11.39 -4.92
C ILE A 46 8.70 -11.02 -5.55
N VAL A 47 9.68 -10.66 -4.71
CA VAL A 47 11.02 -10.31 -5.18
C VAL A 47 11.71 -11.50 -5.87
N GLU A 48 11.60 -12.69 -5.29
CA GLU A 48 12.14 -13.91 -5.90
C GLU A 48 11.43 -14.26 -7.21
N HIS A 49 10.11 -14.09 -7.28
CA HIS A 49 9.33 -14.37 -8.49
C HIS A 49 9.80 -13.49 -9.65
N ARG A 50 9.90 -12.17 -9.43
CA ARG A 50 10.35 -11.27 -10.51
C ARG A 50 11.80 -11.50 -10.94
N GLN A 51 12.65 -11.99 -10.03
CA GLN A 51 14.02 -12.38 -10.35
C GLN A 51 14.10 -13.67 -11.19
N LYS A 52 13.20 -14.64 -10.95
CA LYS A 52 13.22 -15.96 -11.61
C LYS A 52 12.36 -16.02 -12.88
N SER A 53 11.19 -15.41 -12.84
CA SER A 53 10.14 -15.50 -13.88
C SER A 53 10.02 -14.22 -14.72
N GLY A 54 10.69 -13.13 -14.32
CA GLY A 54 10.58 -11.83 -14.96
C GLY A 54 9.45 -10.97 -14.37
N PRO A 55 9.24 -9.75 -14.90
CA PRO A 55 8.27 -8.80 -14.36
C PRO A 55 6.83 -9.32 -14.42
N PHE A 56 6.03 -8.95 -13.42
CA PHE A 56 4.59 -9.21 -13.37
C PHE A 56 3.89 -8.43 -14.49
N LYS A 57 3.02 -9.11 -15.24
CA LYS A 57 2.25 -8.51 -16.35
C LYS A 57 0.86 -8.06 -15.91
N SER A 58 0.27 -8.80 -14.98
CA SER A 58 -1.00 -8.45 -14.33
C SER A 58 -0.92 -8.64 -12.82
N VAL A 59 -1.86 -8.02 -12.11
CA VAL A 59 -2.11 -8.27 -10.68
C VAL A 59 -2.61 -9.69 -10.41
N ASP A 60 -3.11 -10.40 -11.43
CA ASP A 60 -3.56 -11.79 -11.31
C ASP A 60 -2.39 -12.77 -11.16
N ASP A 61 -1.19 -12.37 -11.59
CA ASP A 61 0.04 -13.14 -11.45
C ASP A 61 0.56 -13.13 -9.99
N LEU A 62 -0.07 -12.36 -9.11
CA LEU A 62 0.33 -12.26 -7.72
C LEU A 62 -0.03 -13.53 -6.94
N PRO A 63 0.91 -14.09 -6.16
CA PRO A 63 0.59 -15.17 -5.26
C PRO A 63 -0.49 -14.69 -4.28
N ALA A 64 -1.63 -15.40 -4.26
CA ALA A 64 -2.82 -15.00 -3.52
C ALA A 64 -2.49 -14.62 -2.07
N ALA A 65 -2.89 -13.42 -1.66
CA ALA A 65 -2.76 -12.98 -0.29
C ALA A 65 -3.76 -13.74 0.60
N LYS A 66 -3.40 -14.94 1.06
CA LYS A 66 -4.18 -15.61 2.10
C LYS A 66 -4.10 -14.77 3.38
N LYS A 67 -5.28 -14.51 3.97
CA LYS A 67 -5.46 -13.88 5.28
C LYS A 67 -4.83 -14.75 6.36
#